data_AF-A0A5B0EMB6-F1
#
_entry.id   AF-A0A5B0EMB6-F1
#
_cell.length_a   1.000
_cell.length_b   1.000
_cell.length_c   1.000
_cell.angle_alpha   90.00
_cell.angle_beta   90.00
_cell.angle_gamma   90.00
#
_symmetry.space_group_name_H-M   'P 1'
#
loop_
_entity.id
_entity.type
_entity.pdbx_description
1 polymer ?
#
loop_
_entity_poly.entity_id
_entity_poly.type
_entity_poly.pdbx_seq_one_letter_code
_entity_poly.pdbx_strand_id
1 'polypeptide(L)'
;MATPIALEDHSWTQDATDLIERWATEGRRFNADDLRRAMRPAPNPNMVGSVFRTAARRRLIEKVSGNTSTTKSRNGGHQYTWVGIREALKVAA
;
A
#
# COMPACT_ATOMS: atom_id res chain seq x y z
N MET A 1 5.49 -24.34 -12.79
CA MET A 1 5.78 -23.89 -11.41
C MET A 1 4.86 -22.70 -11.09
N ALA A 2 3.61 -22.96 -10.69
CA ALA A 2 2.64 -21.93 -10.34
C ALA A 2 2.77 -21.63 -8.83
N THR A 3 3.10 -20.39 -8.48
CA THR A 3 3.24 -19.95 -7.08
C THR A 3 1.89 -20.03 -6.38
N PRO A 4 1.81 -20.60 -5.16
CA PRO A 4 0.55 -20.71 -4.42
C PRO A 4 0.06 -19.30 -4.09
N ILE A 5 -1.06 -18.90 -4.69
CA ILE A 5 -1.76 -17.68 -4.33
C ILE A 5 -2.44 -17.96 -3.00
N ALA A 6 -1.92 -17.30 -1.96
CA ALA A 6 -2.42 -17.33 -0.60
C ALA A 6 -3.95 -17.23 -0.56
N LEU A 7 -4.58 -18.27 -0.04
CA LEU A 7 -6.01 -18.34 0.31
C LEU A 7 -6.30 -17.60 1.64
N GLU A 8 -5.34 -16.82 2.15
CA GLU A 8 -5.37 -16.23 3.49
C GLU A 8 -6.10 -14.88 3.46
N ASP A 9 -7.31 -14.87 4.04
CA ASP A 9 -8.17 -13.71 4.31
C ASP A 9 -8.27 -12.69 3.15
N HIS A 10 -8.95 -13.10 2.08
CA HIS A 10 -9.25 -12.25 0.93
C HIS A 10 -10.00 -10.97 1.33
N SER A 11 -10.82 -11.03 2.38
CA SER A 11 -11.63 -9.91 2.86
C SER A 11 -10.78 -8.75 3.37
N TRP A 12 -9.66 -8.99 4.05
CA TRP A 12 -8.76 -7.91 4.47
C TRP A 12 -7.98 -7.38 3.28
N THR A 13 -7.45 -8.27 2.45
CA THR A 13 -6.65 -7.92 1.27
C THR A 13 -7.44 -7.06 0.29
N GLN A 14 -8.71 -7.39 0.06
CA GLN A 14 -9.59 -6.67 -0.86
C GLN A 14 -9.93 -5.26 -0.34
N ASP A 15 -10.30 -5.15 0.93
CA ASP A 15 -10.63 -3.86 1.55
C ASP A 15 -9.38 -2.94 1.64
N ALA A 16 -8.22 -3.52 1.96
CA ALA A 16 -6.94 -2.80 1.91
C ALA A 16 -6.58 -2.34 0.49
N THR A 17 -6.90 -3.13 -0.54
CA THR A 17 -6.65 -2.77 -1.95
C THR A 17 -7.58 -1.63 -2.38
N ASP A 18 -8.88 -1.71 -2.06
CA ASP A 18 -9.86 -0.64 -2.34
C ASP A 18 -9.44 0.67 -1.69
N LEU A 19 -8.99 0.63 -0.43
CA LEU A 19 -8.52 1.81 0.29
C LEU A 19 -7.28 2.43 -0.36
N ILE A 20 -6.31 1.60 -0.77
CA ILE A 20 -5.12 2.05 -1.50
C ILE A 20 -5.50 2.66 -2.84
N GLU A 21 -6.48 2.09 -3.56
CA GLU A 21 -6.98 2.64 -4.82
C GLU A 21 -7.65 4.01 -4.61
N ARG A 22 -8.44 4.18 -3.55
CA ARG A 22 -9.01 5.49 -3.19
C ARG A 22 -7.93 6.51 -2.85
N TRP A 23 -6.96 6.15 -2.03
CA TRP A 23 -5.84 7.04 -1.69
C TRP A 23 -4.96 7.35 -2.88
N ALA A 24 -4.78 6.38 -3.77
CA ALA A 24 -4.10 6.61 -5.03
C ALA A 24 -4.87 7.64 -5.88
N THR A 25 -6.18 7.46 -6.02
CA THR A 25 -7.08 8.37 -6.75
C THR A 25 -7.03 9.80 -6.22
N GLU A 26 -6.98 9.95 -4.90
CA GLU A 26 -6.83 11.25 -4.22
C GLU A 26 -5.45 11.89 -4.45
N GLY A 27 -4.45 11.10 -4.90
CA GLY A 27 -3.08 11.55 -5.11
C GLY A 27 -2.34 11.83 -3.80
N ARG A 28 -2.86 11.36 -2.67
CA ARG A 28 -2.25 11.55 -1.35
C ARG A 28 -1.07 10.61 -1.15
N ARG A 29 -0.18 10.99 -0.23
CA ARG A 29 0.92 10.15 0.25
C ARG A 29 0.44 9.34 1.45
N PHE A 30 0.69 8.04 1.43
CA PHE A 30 0.28 7.12 2.50
C PHE A 30 1.36 6.08 2.74
N ASN A 31 1.28 5.39 3.88
CA ASN A 31 2.27 4.39 4.27
C ASN A 31 1.57 3.21 5.00
N ALA A 32 2.37 2.21 5.35
CA ALA A 32 1.85 1.01 6.02
C ALA A 32 1.25 1.25 7.41
N ASP A 33 1.63 2.32 8.12
CA ASP A 33 1.02 2.67 9.42
C ASP A 33 -0.32 3.38 9.21
N ASP A 34 -0.43 4.24 8.20
CA ASP A 34 -1.68 4.87 7.80
C ASP A 34 -2.73 3.80 7.43
N LEU A 35 -2.34 2.78 6.67
CA LEU A 35 -3.20 1.62 6.37
C LEU A 35 -3.62 0.85 7.63
N ARG A 36 -2.69 0.63 8.57
CA ARG A 36 -2.99 -0.03 9.85
C ARG A 36 -3.85 0.82 10.79
N ARG A 37 -3.84 2.15 10.66
CA ARG A 37 -4.67 3.07 11.44
C ARG A 37 -6.07 3.21 10.84
N ALA A 38 -6.16 3.25 9.52
CA ALA A 38 -7.42 3.43 8.81
C ALA A 38 -8.27 2.15 8.79
N MET A 39 -7.63 0.99 8.90
CA MET A 39 -8.29 -0.31 8.78
C MET A 39 -8.02 -1.19 10.01
N ARG A 40 -8.80 -2.27 10.16
CA ARG A 40 -8.55 -3.30 11.17
C ARG A 40 -7.10 -3.84 11.05
N PRO A 41 -6.43 -4.17 12.16
CA PRO A 41 -5.07 -4.72 12.10
C PRO A 41 -5.06 -5.96 11.20
N ALA A 42 -4.09 -6.00 10.28
CA ALA A 42 -3.93 -7.15 9.41
C ALA A 42 -3.72 -8.42 10.25
N PRO A 43 -4.36 -9.53 9.90
CA PRO A 43 -4.18 -10.78 10.63
C PRO A 43 -2.72 -11.27 10.56
N ASN A 44 -2.02 -10.94 9.47
CA ASN A 44 -0.59 -11.19 9.30
C ASN A 44 0.16 -9.90 8.90
N PRO A 45 1.30 -9.56 9.55
CA PRO A 45 2.06 -8.36 9.23
C PRO A 45 2.63 -8.37 7.80
N ASN A 46 2.85 -9.55 7.21
CA ASN A 46 3.30 -9.73 5.84
C ASN A 46 2.22 -9.40 4.80
N MET A 47 0.93 -9.44 5.16
CA MET A 47 -0.16 -9.10 4.24
C MET A 47 -0.14 -7.62 3.86
N VAL A 48 0.16 -6.74 4.82
CA VAL A 48 0.30 -5.31 4.58
C VAL A 48 1.29 -5.06 3.45
N GLY A 49 2.52 -5.59 3.59
CA GLY A 49 3.56 -5.45 2.56
C GLY A 49 3.18 -6.09 1.22
N SER A 50 2.47 -7.22 1.25
CA SER A 50 1.99 -7.92 0.05
C SER A 50 1.00 -7.09 -0.77
N VAL A 51 0.05 -6.41 -0.10
CA VAL A 51 -0.93 -5.54 -0.77
C VAL A 51 -0.23 -4.37 -1.45
N PHE A 52 0.67 -3.66 -0.75
CA PHE A 52 1.44 -2.56 -1.35
C PHE A 52 2.26 -3.03 -2.56
N ARG A 53 2.92 -4.19 -2.45
CA ARG A 53 3.72 -4.76 -3.55
C ARG A 53 2.85 -5.13 -4.75
N THR A 54 1.64 -5.62 -4.51
CA THR A 54 0.67 -5.94 -5.57
C THR A 54 0.16 -4.68 -6.25
N ALA A 55 -0.24 -3.66 -5.49
CA ALA A 55 -0.68 -2.37 -6.03
C ALA A 55 0.44 -1.67 -6.82
N ALA A 56 1.68 -1.73 -6.33
CA ALA A 56 2.85 -1.20 -7.03
C ALA A 56 3.13 -1.94 -8.34
N ARG A 57 3.02 -3.28 -8.33
CA ARG A 57 3.18 -4.11 -9.52
C ARG A 57 2.09 -3.81 -10.57
N ARG A 58 0.89 -3.43 -10.14
CA ARG A 58 -0.21 -2.97 -11.00
C ARG A 58 -0.06 -1.52 -11.46
N ARG A 59 1.02 -0.83 -11.07
CA ARG A 59 1.26 0.59 -11.35
C ARG A 59 0.15 1.51 -10.84
N LEU A 60 -0.58 1.12 -9.79
CA LEU A 60 -1.56 2.00 -9.14
C LEU A 60 -0.86 3.01 -8.22
N ILE A 61 0.23 2.58 -7.61
CA ILE A 61 1.01 3.36 -6.66
C ILE A 61 2.50 3.27 -6.99
N GLU A 62 3.23 4.33 -6.68
CA GLU A 62 4.69 4.35 -6.76
C GLU A 62 5.30 4.60 -5.40
N LYS A 63 6.50 4.04 -5.21
CA LYS A 63 7.28 4.28 -4.01
C LYS A 63 7.89 5.67 -4.09
N VAL A 64 7.57 6.52 -3.12
CA VAL A 64 8.20 7.83 -2.98
C VAL A 64 9.60 7.63 -2.42
N SER A 65 10.59 7.44 -3.29
CA SER A 65 12.00 7.33 -2.89
C SER A 65 12.58 8.66 -2.39
N GLY A 66 11.92 9.79 -2.67
CA GLY A 66 12.37 11.14 -2.36
C GLY A 66 11.89 11.72 -1.02
N ASN A 67 11.41 10.91 -0.07
CA ASN A 67 11.12 11.44 1.25
C ASN A 67 12.42 11.62 2.04
N THR A 68 13.07 12.76 1.85
CA THR A 68 14.01 13.31 2.83
C THR A 68 13.18 13.64 4.08
N SER A 69 12.94 12.63 4.93
CA SER A 69 12.22 12.79 6.18
C SER A 69 12.98 13.80 7.05
N THR A 70 12.47 15.03 7.16
CA THR A 70 12.88 15.98 8.20
C THR A 70 12.40 15.55 9.59
N THR A 71 11.47 14.60 9.65
CA THR A 71 10.94 14.04 10.90
C THR A 71 11.76 12.82 11.35
N LYS A 72 12.71 13.05 12.27
CA LYS A 72 13.17 12.04 13.23
C LYS A 72 11.96 11.47 13.94
N SER A 73 11.64 10.18 13.78
CA SER A 73 10.96 9.41 14.84
C SER A 73 10.83 7.92 14.53
N ARG A 74 11.38 7.12 15.46
CA ARG A 74 11.08 5.73 15.85
C ARG A 74 11.86 4.59 15.16
N ASN A 75 12.88 4.14 15.89
CA ASN A 75 13.45 2.79 15.96
C ASN A 75 13.24 1.88 14.73
N GLY A 76 14.17 1.98 13.77
CA GLY A 76 14.65 0.84 12.98
C GLY A 76 13.68 0.14 12.01
N GLY A 77 12.41 0.51 11.94
CA GLY A 77 11.46 -0.05 11.00
C GLY A 77 11.56 0.62 9.63
N HIS A 78 11.95 -0.11 8.59
CA HIS A 78 11.89 0.39 7.21
C HIS A 78 10.42 0.63 6.82
N GLN A 79 9.99 1.89 6.85
CA GLN A 79 8.68 2.29 6.39
C GLN A 79 8.77 2.99 5.04
N TYR A 80 8.13 2.42 4.03
CA TYR A 80 8.05 3.02 2.71
C TYR A 80 6.81 3.89 2.59
N THR A 81 6.99 5.06 1.98
CA THR A 81 5.88 5.96 1.62
C THR A 81 5.50 5.71 0.16
N TRP A 82 4.20 5.66 -0.09
CA TRP A 82 3.60 5.41 -1.39
C TRP A 82 2.71 6.58 -1.79
N VAL A 83 2.58 6.80 -3.08
CA VAL A 83 1.67 7.79 -3.67
C VAL A 83 0.98 7.19 -4.88
N GLY A 84 -0.25 7.63 -5.16
CA GLY A 84 -0.96 7.22 -6.37
C GLY A 84 -0.28 7.69 -7.65
N ILE A 85 -0.20 6.80 -8.64
CA ILE A 85 0.29 7.15 -9.97
C ILE A 85 -0.87 7.77 -10.75
N ARG A 86 -0.86 9.10 -10.88
CA ARG A 86 -1.91 9.87 -11.56
C ARG A 86 -2.16 9.45 -13.01
N GLU A 87 -1.17 8.88 -13.69
CA GLU A 87 -1.33 8.32 -15.04
C GLU A 87 -2.15 7.03 -15.06
N ALA A 88 -1.95 6.11 -14.11
CA ALA A 88 -2.69 4.86 -14.05
C ALA A 88 -4.17 5.09 -13.73
N LEU A 89 -4.45 6.13 -12.95
CA LEU A 89 -5.82 6.52 -12.56
C LEU A 89 -6.62 7.15 -13.71
N LYS A 90 -5.96 7.72 -14.72
CA LYS A 90 -6.63 8.23 -15.93
C LYS A 90 -7.10 7.13 -16.88
N VAL A 91 -6.54 5.92 -16.78
CA VAL A 91 -6.86 4.79 -17.67
C VAL A 91 -8.05 3.97 -17.14
N ALA A 92 -8.41 4.13 -15.87
CA ALA A 92 -9.49 3.40 -15.20
C ALA A 92 -10.84 4.15 -15.14
N ALA A 93 -10.93 5.34 -15.74
CA ALA A 93 -12.13 6.18 -15.81
C ALA A 93 -12.79 6.07 -17.19
#